data_AF-A0A9E5C805-F1
#
_entry.id   AF-A0A9E5C805-F1
#
_cell.length_a   1.000
_cell.length_b   1.000
_cell.length_c   1.000
_cell.angle_alpha   90.00
_cell.angle_beta   90.00
_cell.angle_gamma   90.00
#
_symmetry.space_group_name_H-M   'P 1'
#
loop_
_entity.id
_entity.type
_entity.pdbx_description
1 polymer ?
#
loop_
_entity_poly.entity_id
_entity_poly.type
_entity_poly.pdbx_seq_one_letter_code
_entity_poly.pdbx_strand_id
1 'polypeptide(L)' 'MAVDRNTVSELAILAGIEISEDELDEVTNRFSSLMQELDRLKELDLANIHPVTIFPEDGQV' A
#
# COMPACT_ATOMS: atom_id res chain seq x y z
N MET A 1 -8.37 -3.82 5.91
CA MET A 1 -8.95 -4.28 4.64
C MET A 1 -8.33 -5.62 4.35
N ALA A 2 -9.11 -6.68 4.17
CA ALA A 2 -8.55 -7.97 3.78
C ALA A 2 -8.31 -7.96 2.27
N VAL A 3 -7.08 -8.29 1.85
CA VAL A 3 -6.73 -8.40 0.44
C VAL A 3 -6.64 -9.88 0.10
N ASP A 4 -7.27 -10.29 -1.00
CA ASP A 4 -7.25 -11.66 -1.49
C ASP A 4 -6.20 -11.91 -2.57
N ARG A 5 -5.99 -13.19 -2.86
CA ARG A 5 -5.00 -13.69 -3.83
C ARG A 5 -5.19 -13.10 -5.23
N ASN A 6 -6.45 -12.93 -5.64
CA ASN A 6 -6.79 -12.41 -6.97
C ASN A 6 -6.38 -10.94 -7.09
N THR A 7 -6.67 -10.15 -6.05
CA THR A 7 -6.31 -8.73 -5.99
C THR A 7 -4.79 -8.55 -6.07
N VAL A 8 -4.03 -9.39 -5.38
CA VAL A 8 -2.55 -9.33 -5.40
C VAL A 8 -1.99 -9.71 -6.77
N SER A 9 -2.57 -10.72 -7.43
CA SER A 9 -2.19 -11.12 -8.78
C SER A 9 -2.47 -9.98 -9.79
N GLU A 10 -3.64 -9.35 -9.73
CA GLU A 10 -3.97 -8.21 -10.60
C GLU A 10 -3.05 -7.01 -10.36
N LEU A 11 -2.72 -6.70 -9.10
CA LEU A 11 -1.78 -5.64 -8.76
C LEU A 11 -0.37 -5.93 -9.27
N ALA A 12 0.08 -7.18 -9.20
CA ALA A 12 1.36 -7.59 -9.74
C ALA A 12 1.43 -7.38 -11.26
N ILE A 13 0.37 -7.73 -11.98
CA ILE A 13 0.24 -7.49 -13.43
C ILE A 13 0.32 -5.98 -13.74
N LEU A 14 -0.40 -5.15 -12.99
CA LEU A 14 -0.40 -3.69 -13.19
C LEU A 14 0.98 -3.07 -12.90
N ALA A 15 1.70 -3.61 -11.92
CA ALA A 15 3.06 -3.17 -11.56
C ALA A 15 4.15 -3.77 -12.47
N GLY A 16 3.82 -4.73 -13.34
CA GLY A 16 4.80 -5.46 -14.15
C GLY A 16 5.73 -6.36 -13.33
N ILE A 17 5.25 -6.87 -12.19
CA ILE A 17 5.98 -7.77 -11.29
C ILE A 17 5.53 -9.20 -11.57
N GLU A 18 6.49 -10.08 -11.87
CA GLU A 18 6.23 -11.52 -11.91
C GLU A 18 6.26 -12.11 -10.49
N ILE A 19 5.21 -12.84 -10.13
CA ILE A 19 5.10 -13.55 -8.86
C ILE A 19 4.84 -15.02 -9.21
N SER A 20 5.63 -15.92 -8.65
CA SER A 20 5.41 -17.36 -8.82
C SER A 20 4.17 -17.83 -8.04
N GLU A 21 3.50 -18.87 -8.53
CA GLU A 21 2.28 -19.38 -7.88
C GLU A 21 2.52 -19.87 -6.45
N ASP A 22 3.74 -20.34 -6.15
CA ASP A 22 4.18 -20.80 -4.84
C ASP A 22 4.49 -19.64 -3.86
N GLU A 23 4.88 -18.47 -4.37
CA GLU A 23 5.11 -17.27 -3.55
C GLU A 23 3.83 -16.46 -3.33
N LEU A 24 2.82 -16.62 -4.19
CA LEU A 24 1.63 -15.77 -4.23
C LEU A 24 0.86 -15.75 -2.89
N ASP A 25 0.80 -16.87 -2.18
CA ASP A 25 0.14 -16.94 -0.88
C ASP A 25 0.94 -16.20 0.21
N GLU A 26 2.27 -16.29 0.19
CA GLU A 26 3.13 -15.53 1.11
C GLU A 26 3.00 -14.03 0.86
N VAL A 27 3.11 -13.61 -0.40
CA VAL A 27 2.98 -12.21 -0.80
C VAL A 27 1.61 -11.67 -0.40
N THR A 28 0.55 -12.46 -0.60
CA THR A 28 -0.81 -12.07 -0.19
C THR A 28 -0.92 -11.83 1.30
N ASN A 29 -0.37 -12.73 2.12
CA ASN A 29 -0.37 -12.57 3.57
C ASN A 29 0.39 -11.32 4.01
N ARG A 30 1.59 -11.11 3.47
CA ARG A 30 2.43 -9.94 3.80
C ARG A 30 1.76 -8.63 3.38
N PHE A 31 1.17 -8.60 2.19
CA PHE A 31 0.45 -7.43 1.69
C PHE A 31 -0.79 -7.13 2.53
N SER A 32 -1.56 -8.15 2.91
CA SER A 32 -2.73 -8.01 3.79
C SER A 32 -2.34 -7.43 5.15
N SER A 33 -1.26 -7.91 5.78
CA SER A 33 -0.75 -7.33 7.03
C SER A 33 -0.33 -5.87 6.88
N LEU A 34 0.36 -5.52 5.79
CA LEU A 34 0.74 -4.12 5.53
C LEU A 34 -0.48 -3.22 5.37
N MET A 35 -1.49 -3.65 4.61
CA MET A 35 -2.72 -2.89 4.39
C MET A 35 -3.53 -2.71 5.69
N GLN A 36 -3.48 -3.67 6.61
CA GLN A 36 -4.07 -3.53 7.94
C GLN A 36 -3.38 -2.45 8.78
N GLU A 37 -2.05 -2.39 8.75
CA GLU A 37 -1.32 -1.33 9.47
C GLU A 37 -1.58 0.05 8.84
N LEU A 38 -1.63 0.15 7.51
CA LEU A 38 -1.95 1.39 6.81
C LEU A 38 -3.39 1.86 7.07
N ASP A 39 -4.33 0.94 7.29
CA ASP A 39 -5.71 1.30 7.64
C ASP A 39 -5.80 2.11 8.93
N ARG A 40 -4.84 1.98 9.85
CA ARG A 40 -4.77 2.79 11.07
C ARG A 40 -4.59 4.28 10.77
N LEU A 41 -4.00 4.63 9.62
CA LEU A 41 -3.84 6.03 9.20
C LEU A 41 -5.18 6.70 8.89
N LYS A 42 -6.25 5.93 8.61
CA LYS A 42 -7.60 6.46 8.36
C LYS A 42 -8.26 7.03 9.61
N GLU A 43 -7.75 6.68 10.80
CA GLU A 43 -8.26 7.18 12.08
C GLU A 43 -7.75 8.59 12.40
N LEU A 44 -6.77 9.09 11.63
CA LEU A 44 -6.22 10.43 11.81
C LEU A 44 -7.20 11.49 11.30
N ASP A 45 -7.39 12.56 12.07
CA ASP A 45 -8.15 13.73 11.63
C ASP A 45 -7.31 14.55 10.64
N LEU A 46 -7.75 14.53 9.38
CA LEU A 46 -7.10 15.25 8.27
C LEU A 46 -7.91 16.47 7.81
N ALA A 47 -8.97 16.88 8.53
CA ALA A 47 -9.94 17.89 8.07
C ALA A 47 -9.33 19.23 7.65
N ASN A 48 -8.14 19.57 8.17
CA ASN A 48 -7.43 20.82 7.87
C ASN A 48 -5.98 20.59 7.39
N ILE A 49 -5.65 19.38 6.95
CA ILE A 49 -4.31 19.05 6.44
C ILE A 49 -4.38 18.96 4.92
N HIS A 50 -3.62 19.80 4.23
CA HIS A 50 -3.48 19.73 2.78
C HIS A 50 -2.44 18.67 2.39
N PRO A 51 -2.71 17.84 1.35
CA PRO A 51 -1.71 16.92 0.84
C PRO A 51 -0.46 17.65 0.36
N VAL A 52 0.70 17.23 0.85
CA VAL A 52 1.98 17.73 0.38
C VAL A 52 2.36 16.96 -0.89
N THR A 53 2.34 17.64 -2.03
CA THR A 53 2.63 17.05 -3.35
C THR A 53 4.12 17.05 -3.70
N ILE A 54 4.89 17.94 -3.07
CA ILE A 54 6.34 18.05 -3.21
C ILE A 54 6.89 18.08 -1.80
N PHE A 55 7.64 17.05 -1.41
CA PHE A 55 8.44 17.14 -0.18
C PHE A 55 9.49 18.23 -0.42
N PRO A 56 9.50 19.33 0.33
CA PRO A 56 10.54 20.33 0.18
C PRO A 56 11.88 19.65 0.47
N GLU A 57 12.85 19.79 -0.43
CA GLU A 57 14.24 19.45 -0.11
C GLU A 57 14.63 20.29 1.11
N ASP A 58 15.31 19.68 2.09
CA ASP A 58 15.66 20.29 3.37
C ASP A 58 16.13 21.75 3.19
N GLY A 59 15.33 22.72 3.64
CA GLY A 59 15.74 24.12 3.75
C GLY A 59 14.92 25.19 3.01
N GLN A 60 13.77 24.90 2.41
CA GLN A 60 12.85 25.94 1.94
C GLN A 60 11.51 25.86 2.67
N VAL A 61 11.34 26.81 3.60
CA VAL A 61 10.07 27.13 4.30
C VAL A 61 9.13 27.93 3.41
#